data_AF-A0A352J384-F1
#
_entry.id   AF-A0A352J384-F1
#
_cell.length_a   1.000
_cell.length_b   1.000
_cell.length_c   1.000
_cell.angle_alpha   90.00
_cell.angle_beta   90.00
_cell.angle_gamma   90.00
#
_symmetry.space_group_name_H-M   'P 1'
#
loop_
_entity.id
_entity.type
_entity.pdbx_description
1 polymer ?
#
loop_
_entity_poly.entity_id
_entity_poly.type
_entity_poly.pdbx_seq_one_letter_code
_entity_poly.pdbx_strand_id
1 'polypeptide(L)'
;MINEYHCRNSKKNQMKIYSVLITISLLVLLACGPTGGGRLKGSVKDEPYVTPVSVKYRVSPGWDGTELKKVVVNGDNSVFVLTDKGVFRDFPGEIISKDLMYSSLADKIPMDISIQEETGYLYYLYADRFLTNMHAGNICGQFPENQYIRLAVNKSGEVLLLGDRTSAVYRGNNKLSDIKLPEDRFIDLQVEAGKFYLLSPTSVYRLDNCQWSRIHRGEGITAMALAGDRIVIGTVDGYYETDEKGTVVSEKNNRLPVPEIRKLLSANGRHW
;
A
#
# COMPACT_ATOMS: atom_id res chain seq x y z
N MET A 1 58.91 69.04 27.32
CA MET A 1 59.69 67.80 27.15
C MET A 1 59.24 66.76 28.22
N ILE A 2 57.96 66.37 28.26
CA ILE A 2 57.44 65.34 29.20
C ILE A 2 56.34 64.46 28.57
N ASN A 3 55.70 64.86 27.47
CA ASN A 3 54.51 64.15 26.95
C ASN A 3 54.73 62.98 25.98
N GLU A 4 55.95 62.72 25.51
CA GLU A 4 56.19 61.58 24.59
C GLU A 4 56.64 60.28 25.29
N TYR A 5 57.10 60.36 26.54
CA TYR A 5 57.53 59.16 27.28
C TYR A 5 56.35 58.35 27.85
N HIS A 6 55.20 58.97 28.12
CA HIS A 6 54.06 58.26 28.70
C HIS A 6 53.24 57.45 27.68
N CYS A 7 53.20 57.85 26.41
CA CYS A 7 52.39 57.16 25.41
C CYS A 7 53.06 55.88 24.86
N ARG A 8 54.40 55.79 24.89
CA ARG A 8 55.15 54.62 24.42
C ARG A 8 55.20 53.47 25.44
N ASN A 9 55.22 53.78 26.74
CA ASN A 9 55.22 52.77 27.80
C ASN A 9 53.85 52.11 28.01
N SER A 10 52.75 52.84 27.78
CA SER A 10 51.39 52.30 27.85
C SER A 10 51.14 51.22 26.77
N LYS A 11 51.57 51.47 25.52
CA LYS A 11 51.43 50.50 24.42
C LYS A 11 52.29 49.25 24.60
N LYS A 12 53.51 49.36 25.13
CA LYS A 12 54.38 48.19 25.41
C LYS A 12 53.84 47.30 26.54
N ASN A 13 53.25 47.90 27.59
CA ASN A 13 52.63 47.12 28.67
C ASN A 13 51.31 46.48 28.25
N GLN A 14 50.47 47.18 27.49
CA GLN A 14 49.25 46.60 26.90
C GLN A 14 49.57 45.39 26.01
N MET A 15 50.56 45.50 25.13
CA MET A 15 50.92 44.42 24.21
C MET A 15 51.55 43.19 24.91
N LYS A 16 52.27 43.38 26.03
CA LYS A 16 52.76 42.30 26.89
C LYS A 16 51.62 41.61 27.67
N ILE A 17 50.62 42.37 28.12
CA ILE A 17 49.46 41.82 28.83
C ILE A 17 48.61 40.96 27.87
N TYR A 18 48.39 41.40 26.63
CA TYR A 18 47.68 40.59 25.62
C TYR A 18 48.45 39.33 25.19
N SER A 19 49.79 39.37 25.10
CA SER A 19 50.59 38.19 24.75
C SER A 19 50.72 37.17 25.89
N VAL A 20 50.68 37.60 27.15
CA VAL A 20 50.60 36.71 28.33
C VAL A 20 49.19 36.13 28.50
N LEU A 21 48.13 36.89 28.19
CA LEU A 21 46.74 36.38 28.23
C LEU A 21 46.44 35.39 27.09
N ILE A 22 46.99 35.58 25.90
CA ILE A 22 46.82 34.63 24.77
C ILE A 22 47.59 33.32 25.02
N THR A 23 48.76 33.37 25.67
CA THR A 23 49.54 32.16 25.99
C THR A 23 48.95 31.37 27.18
N ILE A 24 48.33 32.02 28.16
CA ILE A 24 47.61 31.33 29.26
C ILE A 24 46.29 30.72 28.76
N SER A 25 45.58 31.37 27.84
CA SER A 25 44.36 30.79 27.24
C SER A 25 44.66 29.55 26.37
N LEU A 26 45.81 29.51 25.69
CA LEU A 26 46.23 28.35 24.91
C LEU A 26 46.71 27.17 25.78
N LEU A 27 47.25 27.44 26.98
CA LEU A 27 47.69 26.39 27.91
C LEU A 27 46.52 25.76 28.68
N VAL A 28 45.46 26.51 28.97
CA VAL A 28 44.24 25.99 29.61
C VAL A 28 43.40 25.16 28.62
N LEU A 29 43.45 25.47 27.33
CA LEU A 29 42.81 24.65 26.29
C LEU A 29 43.54 23.33 25.98
N LEU A 30 44.81 23.18 26.38
CA LEU A 30 45.57 21.92 26.25
C LEU A 30 45.55 21.06 27.54
N ALA A 31 45.13 21.62 28.68
CA ALA A 31 45.04 20.91 29.96
C ALA A 31 43.62 20.46 30.34
N CYS A 32 42.58 20.99 29.69
CA CYS A 32 41.23 20.43 29.73
C CYS A 32 40.98 19.55 28.50
N GLY A 33 41.74 18.47 28.37
CA GLY A 33 41.26 17.34 27.58
C GLY A 33 39.97 16.83 28.24
N PRO A 34 38.81 16.80 27.56
CA PRO A 34 37.70 16.04 28.08
C PRO A 34 38.14 14.58 28.10
N THR A 35 38.41 14.08 29.31
CA THR A 35 38.34 12.68 29.72
C THR A 35 36.90 12.20 29.51
N GLY A 36 36.48 12.18 28.25
CA GLY A 36 35.22 11.65 27.78
C GLY A 36 35.48 10.27 27.22
N GLY A 37 35.79 9.31 28.10
CA GLY A 37 35.64 7.88 27.83
C GLY A 37 34.17 7.47 27.67
N GLY A 38 33.33 8.37 27.16
CA GLY A 38 32.04 8.02 26.60
C GLY A 38 32.35 7.32 25.29
N ARG A 39 32.48 5.99 25.33
CA ARG A 39 32.14 5.16 24.17
C ARG A 39 30.94 5.83 23.53
N LEU A 40 31.05 6.27 22.27
CA LEU A 40 29.88 6.45 21.42
C LEU A 40 29.12 5.15 21.62
N LYS A 41 28.05 5.18 22.42
CA LYS A 41 27.09 4.08 22.42
C LYS A 41 26.63 4.10 20.98
N GLY A 42 27.18 3.17 20.19
CA GLY A 42 26.73 2.96 18.82
C GLY A 42 25.21 2.95 18.89
N SER A 43 24.56 3.57 17.90
CA SER A 43 23.11 3.64 17.83
C SER A 43 22.56 2.32 18.33
N VAL A 44 21.74 2.35 19.38
CA VAL A 44 21.17 1.13 19.95
C VAL A 44 20.60 0.36 18.76
N LYS A 45 21.19 -0.80 18.49
CA LYS A 45 20.78 -1.62 17.36
C LYS A 45 19.35 -2.01 17.65
N ASP A 46 18.43 -1.55 16.82
CA ASP A 46 17.02 -1.90 16.95
C ASP A 46 16.92 -3.42 16.81
N GLU A 47 16.52 -4.08 17.90
CA GLU A 47 16.35 -5.53 17.91
C GLU A 47 14.88 -5.82 17.61
N PRO A 48 14.58 -6.73 16.67
CA PRO A 48 13.21 -7.12 16.39
C PRO A 48 12.49 -7.52 17.67
N TYR A 49 11.39 -6.85 17.99
CA TYR A 49 10.55 -7.19 19.13
C TYR A 49 9.17 -7.65 18.65
N VAL A 50 8.57 -8.59 19.39
CA VAL A 50 7.22 -9.07 19.09
C VAL A 50 6.24 -7.94 19.34
N THR A 51 5.63 -7.43 18.28
CA THR A 51 4.57 -6.42 18.41
C THR A 51 3.24 -7.14 18.65
N PRO A 52 2.57 -6.95 19.80
CA PRO A 52 1.25 -7.52 20.00
C PRO A 52 0.27 -6.90 19.02
N VAL A 53 -0.38 -7.73 18.22
CA VAL A 53 -1.47 -7.31 17.33
C VAL A 53 -2.80 -7.54 18.04
N SER A 54 -3.67 -6.53 18.06
CA SER A 54 -5.02 -6.68 18.61
C SER A 54 -5.87 -7.42 17.58
N VAL A 55 -6.31 -8.64 17.91
CA VAL A 55 -7.38 -9.31 17.16
C VAL A 55 -8.69 -8.62 17.55
N LYS A 56 -9.19 -7.75 16.68
CA LYS A 56 -10.48 -7.07 16.87
C LYS A 56 -11.63 -8.00 16.51
N TYR A 57 -11.58 -8.60 15.33
CA TYR A 57 -12.67 -9.43 14.83
C TYR A 57 -12.41 -10.93 15.02
N ARG A 58 -13.48 -11.66 15.32
CA ARG A 58 -13.45 -13.14 15.39
C ARG A 58 -14.51 -13.73 14.47
N VAL A 59 -14.17 -14.82 13.79
CA VAL A 59 -15.17 -15.61 13.07
C VAL A 59 -16.09 -16.27 14.10
N SER A 60 -17.40 -16.24 13.86
CA SER A 60 -18.38 -16.88 14.72
C SER A 60 -18.07 -18.38 14.90
N PRO A 61 -18.21 -18.97 16.11
CA PRO A 61 -17.81 -20.36 16.39
C PRO A 61 -18.42 -21.41 15.44
N GLY A 62 -19.64 -21.16 14.93
CA GLY A 62 -20.28 -22.04 13.93
C GLY A 62 -19.55 -22.11 12.59
N TRP A 63 -18.58 -21.23 12.37
CA TRP A 63 -17.77 -21.09 11.17
C TRP A 63 -16.28 -21.21 11.47
N ASP A 64 -15.88 -21.90 12.53
CA ASP A 64 -14.47 -22.16 12.82
C ASP A 64 -13.76 -22.83 11.62
N GLY A 65 -12.47 -22.50 11.45
CA GLY A 65 -11.64 -23.00 10.35
C GLY A 65 -11.99 -22.41 8.97
N THR A 66 -12.81 -21.35 8.90
CA THR A 66 -13.08 -20.62 7.65
C THR A 66 -11.84 -19.86 7.18
N GLU A 67 -11.48 -20.01 5.90
CA GLU A 67 -10.39 -19.28 5.26
C GLU A 67 -10.90 -17.91 4.79
N LEU A 68 -10.30 -16.82 5.29
CA LEU A 68 -10.63 -15.46 4.86
C LEU A 68 -9.76 -15.08 3.65
N LYS A 69 -10.40 -14.75 2.52
CA LYS A 69 -9.72 -14.56 1.23
C LYS A 69 -9.59 -13.11 0.81
N LYS A 70 -10.66 -12.32 1.00
CA LYS A 70 -10.71 -10.90 0.58
C LYS A 70 -11.66 -10.12 1.46
N VAL A 71 -11.35 -8.86 1.72
CA VAL A 71 -12.25 -7.91 2.37
C VAL A 71 -12.54 -6.75 1.42
N VAL A 72 -13.79 -6.30 1.40
CA VAL A 72 -14.21 -5.09 0.70
C VAL A 72 -15.20 -4.32 1.55
N VAL A 73 -15.26 -3.00 1.36
CA VAL A 73 -16.22 -2.11 2.02
C VAL A 73 -17.06 -1.46 0.93
N ASN A 74 -18.38 -1.63 1.00
CA ASN A 74 -19.28 -1.06 0.01
C ASN A 74 -19.57 0.44 0.28
N GLY A 75 -20.34 1.07 -0.60
CA GLY A 75 -20.73 2.49 -0.47
C GLY A 75 -21.53 2.83 0.79
N ASP A 76 -22.20 1.83 1.39
CA ASP A 76 -22.96 1.97 2.64
C ASP A 76 -22.11 1.66 3.90
N ASN A 77 -20.78 1.59 3.76
CA ASN A 77 -19.82 1.22 4.82
C ASN A 77 -20.03 -0.17 5.43
N SER A 78 -20.72 -1.08 4.74
CA SER A 78 -20.82 -2.47 5.13
C SER A 78 -19.56 -3.23 4.75
N VAL A 79 -19.01 -3.99 5.69
CA VAL A 79 -17.84 -4.84 5.45
C VAL A 79 -18.31 -6.18 4.91
N PHE A 80 -17.72 -6.61 3.80
CA PHE A 80 -17.91 -7.92 3.22
C PHE A 80 -16.60 -8.68 3.17
N VAL A 81 -16.65 -9.95 3.56
CA VAL A 81 -15.49 -10.82 3.62
C VAL A 81 -15.76 -12.04 2.75
N LEU A 82 -15.01 -12.20 1.66
CA LEU A 82 -15.02 -13.43 0.86
C LEU A 82 -14.28 -14.52 1.62
N THR A 83 -14.89 -15.69 1.72
CA THR A 83 -14.31 -16.88 2.36
C THR A 83 -14.40 -18.10 1.46
N ASP A 84 -13.82 -19.20 1.89
CA ASP A 84 -14.04 -20.53 1.30
C ASP A 84 -15.46 -21.09 1.52
N LYS A 85 -16.28 -20.45 2.37
CA LYS A 85 -17.65 -20.88 2.70
C LYS A 85 -18.73 -19.86 2.27
N GLY A 86 -18.36 -18.90 1.42
CA GLY A 86 -19.26 -17.89 0.87
C GLY A 86 -18.87 -16.46 1.25
N VAL A 87 -19.84 -15.55 1.26
CA VAL A 87 -19.62 -14.17 1.68
C VAL A 87 -20.09 -13.97 3.11
N PHE A 88 -19.25 -13.35 3.91
CA PHE A 88 -19.45 -13.05 5.32
C PHE A 88 -19.53 -11.54 5.51
N ARG A 89 -20.06 -11.10 6.64
CA ARG A 89 -20.16 -9.70 7.06
C ARG A 89 -19.78 -9.54 8.52
N ASP A 90 -19.53 -8.30 8.90
CA ASP A 90 -19.41 -7.92 10.29
C ASP A 90 -20.79 -7.79 10.97
N PHE A 91 -20.82 -8.14 12.25
CA PHE A 91 -21.96 -8.06 13.14
C PHE A 91 -21.54 -7.42 14.48
N PRO A 92 -22.50 -6.88 15.26
CA PRO A 92 -22.22 -6.33 16.58
C PRO A 92 -21.40 -7.29 17.45
N GLY A 93 -20.46 -6.73 18.22
CA GLY A 93 -19.54 -7.52 19.06
C GLY A 93 -18.28 -8.02 18.33
N GLU A 94 -17.91 -7.36 17.22
CA GLU A 94 -16.71 -7.69 16.43
C GLU A 94 -16.73 -9.13 15.89
N ILE A 95 -17.92 -9.61 15.48
CA ILE A 95 -18.12 -10.96 14.97
C ILE A 95 -18.23 -10.94 13.45
N ILE A 96 -17.50 -11.83 12.78
CA ILE A 96 -17.63 -12.12 11.35
C ILE A 96 -18.43 -13.40 11.18
N SER A 97 -19.53 -13.34 10.42
CA SER A 97 -20.38 -14.51 10.16
C SER A 97 -20.96 -14.46 8.75
N LYS A 98 -21.47 -15.59 8.27
CA LYS A 98 -22.03 -15.74 6.93
C LYS A 98 -23.15 -14.74 6.68
N ASP A 99 -23.15 -14.10 5.52
CA ASP A 99 -24.22 -13.22 5.08
C ASP A 99 -25.40 -14.06 4.58
N LEU A 100 -26.57 -13.82 5.18
CA LEU A 100 -27.81 -14.52 4.88
C LEU A 100 -28.89 -13.59 4.33
N MET A 101 -28.58 -12.31 4.08
CA MET A 101 -29.59 -11.34 3.64
C MET A 101 -30.15 -11.65 2.25
N TYR A 102 -29.35 -12.25 1.38
CA TYR A 102 -29.76 -12.67 0.04
C TYR A 102 -29.77 -14.19 -0.06
N SER A 103 -30.90 -14.81 0.28
CA SER A 103 -31.08 -16.27 0.30
C SER A 103 -30.70 -16.94 -1.03
N SER A 104 -30.94 -16.28 -2.17
CA SER A 104 -30.59 -16.78 -3.51
C SER A 104 -29.07 -16.84 -3.79
N LEU A 105 -28.27 -16.18 -2.96
CA LEU A 105 -26.81 -16.14 -3.02
C LEU A 105 -26.14 -16.80 -1.81
N ALA A 106 -26.87 -16.98 -0.70
CA ALA A 106 -26.32 -17.45 0.57
C ALA A 106 -25.56 -18.79 0.46
N ASP A 107 -26.03 -19.72 -0.37
CA ASP A 107 -25.39 -21.03 -0.53
C ASP A 107 -24.40 -21.10 -1.71
N LYS A 108 -24.11 -19.96 -2.32
CA LYS A 108 -23.14 -19.88 -3.42
C LYS A 108 -21.83 -19.32 -2.92
N ILE A 109 -20.74 -19.80 -3.50
CA ILE A 109 -19.38 -19.36 -3.18
C ILE A 109 -18.86 -18.59 -4.40
N PRO A 110 -18.74 -17.25 -4.33
CA PRO A 110 -18.11 -16.48 -5.38
C PRO A 110 -16.63 -16.87 -5.53
N MET A 111 -16.13 -16.82 -6.76
CA MET A 111 -14.70 -16.90 -7.05
C MET A 111 -13.96 -15.62 -6.62
N ASP A 112 -14.64 -14.47 -6.72
CA ASP A 112 -14.14 -13.18 -6.28
C ASP A 112 -15.30 -12.20 -6.00
N ILE A 113 -15.02 -11.14 -5.25
CA ILE A 113 -15.93 -10.02 -5.00
C ILE A 113 -15.20 -8.70 -5.24
N SER A 114 -15.90 -7.68 -5.71
CA SER A 114 -15.31 -6.37 -5.94
C SER A 114 -16.33 -5.26 -5.76
N ILE A 115 -15.84 -4.04 -5.53
CA ILE A 115 -16.66 -2.85 -5.39
C ILE A 115 -16.54 -2.03 -6.66
N GLN A 116 -17.67 -1.59 -7.19
CA GLN A 116 -17.66 -0.65 -8.30
C GLN A 116 -17.13 0.69 -7.82
N GLU A 117 -16.10 1.16 -8.51
CA GLU A 117 -15.51 2.46 -8.29
C GLU A 117 -16.59 3.56 -8.38
N GLU A 118 -16.61 4.48 -7.41
CA GLU A 118 -17.57 5.60 -7.28
C GLU A 118 -18.90 5.24 -6.61
N THR A 119 -19.70 4.29 -7.13
CA THR A 119 -21.01 4.00 -6.51
C THR A 119 -20.91 3.12 -5.26
N GLY A 120 -19.83 2.34 -5.14
CA GLY A 120 -19.63 1.45 -4.01
C GLY A 120 -20.45 0.15 -4.08
N TYR A 121 -21.02 -0.21 -5.24
CA TYR A 121 -21.84 -1.42 -5.37
C TYR A 121 -21.02 -2.70 -5.33
N LEU A 122 -21.56 -3.72 -4.66
CA LEU A 122 -20.91 -5.02 -4.54
C LEU A 122 -21.21 -5.88 -5.77
N TYR A 123 -20.14 -6.34 -6.41
CA TYR A 123 -20.18 -7.30 -7.50
C TYR A 123 -19.62 -8.65 -7.03
N TYR A 124 -20.24 -9.70 -7.54
CA TYR A 124 -19.88 -11.09 -7.28
C TYR A 124 -19.50 -11.73 -8.60
N LEU A 125 -18.35 -12.41 -8.62
CA LEU A 125 -17.95 -13.30 -9.70
C LEU A 125 -18.22 -14.74 -9.27
N TYR A 126 -19.00 -15.47 -10.04
CA TYR A 126 -19.18 -16.91 -9.91
C TYR A 126 -18.50 -17.61 -11.09
N ALA A 127 -18.46 -18.94 -11.06
CA ALA A 127 -17.77 -19.74 -12.07
C ALA A 127 -18.26 -19.49 -13.51
N ASP A 128 -19.53 -19.13 -13.71
CA ASP A 128 -20.18 -19.00 -15.03
C ASP A 128 -20.83 -17.63 -15.28
N ARG A 129 -20.75 -16.70 -14.32
CA ARG A 129 -21.45 -15.41 -14.39
C ARG A 129 -20.87 -14.38 -13.43
N PHE A 130 -21.26 -13.12 -13.65
CA PHE A 130 -21.14 -12.08 -12.63
C PHE A 130 -22.46 -11.34 -12.43
N LEU A 131 -22.68 -10.84 -11.22
CA LEU A 131 -23.89 -10.10 -10.83
C LEU A 131 -23.58 -9.06 -9.76
N THR A 132 -24.53 -8.16 -9.51
CA THR A 132 -24.47 -7.17 -8.43
C THR A 132 -25.74 -7.17 -7.59
N ASN A 133 -25.61 -6.86 -6.30
CA ASN A 133 -26.77 -6.71 -5.41
C ASN A 133 -27.64 -5.47 -5.74
N MET A 134 -27.09 -4.45 -6.43
CA MET A 134 -27.81 -3.24 -6.82
C MET A 134 -29.06 -3.51 -7.66
N HIS A 135 -29.00 -4.48 -8.58
CA HIS A 135 -30.12 -4.81 -9.47
C HIS A 135 -30.90 -6.02 -8.97
N ALA A 136 -31.18 -6.08 -7.67
CA ALA A 136 -31.85 -7.20 -7.01
C ALA A 136 -31.17 -8.57 -7.30
N GLY A 137 -29.84 -8.58 -7.49
CA GLY A 137 -29.09 -9.77 -7.82
C GLY A 137 -29.21 -10.25 -9.27
N ASN A 138 -29.76 -9.43 -10.17
CA ASN A 138 -29.87 -9.76 -11.59
C ASN A 138 -28.48 -10.05 -12.20
N ILE A 139 -28.45 -11.08 -13.05
CA ILE A 139 -27.25 -11.47 -13.77
C ILE A 139 -26.84 -10.33 -14.68
N CYS A 140 -25.61 -9.85 -14.49
CA CYS A 140 -25.06 -8.83 -15.36
C CYS A 140 -24.50 -9.48 -16.62
N GLY A 141 -23.71 -10.55 -16.52
CA GLY A 141 -23.20 -11.27 -17.68
C GLY A 141 -22.92 -12.73 -17.42
N GLN A 142 -22.93 -13.55 -18.47
CA GLN A 142 -22.67 -14.99 -18.44
C GLN A 142 -21.50 -15.37 -19.36
N PHE A 143 -20.81 -16.45 -19.01
CA PHE A 143 -19.68 -17.00 -19.76
C PHE A 143 -19.48 -18.49 -19.44
N PRO A 144 -18.68 -19.22 -20.24
CA PRO A 144 -18.29 -20.59 -19.94
C PRO A 144 -17.73 -20.76 -18.52
N GLU A 145 -18.07 -21.87 -17.87
CA GLU A 145 -17.69 -22.13 -16.49
C GLU A 145 -16.16 -22.13 -16.29
N ASN A 146 -15.71 -21.59 -15.15
CA ASN A 146 -14.32 -21.54 -14.71
C ASN A 146 -13.37 -20.78 -15.66
N GLN A 147 -13.92 -19.88 -16.49
CA GLN A 147 -13.11 -19.05 -17.38
C GLN A 147 -12.38 -17.91 -16.66
N TYR A 148 -12.98 -17.36 -15.61
CA TYR A 148 -12.47 -16.20 -14.88
C TYR A 148 -12.48 -16.43 -13.36
N ILE A 149 -11.49 -15.86 -12.67
CA ILE A 149 -11.26 -16.02 -11.23
C ILE A 149 -11.12 -14.68 -10.48
N ARG A 150 -11.02 -13.55 -11.19
CA ARG A 150 -10.94 -12.21 -10.62
C ARG A 150 -11.81 -11.23 -11.38
N LEU A 151 -12.34 -10.23 -10.68
CA LEU A 151 -13.01 -9.09 -11.30
C LEU A 151 -12.57 -7.75 -10.71
N ALA A 152 -12.68 -6.70 -11.54
CA ALA A 152 -12.73 -5.33 -11.09
C ALA A 152 -13.75 -4.54 -11.90
N VAL A 153 -14.34 -3.50 -11.30
CA VAL A 153 -15.41 -2.73 -11.93
C VAL A 153 -15.10 -1.24 -11.83
N ASN A 154 -14.99 -0.58 -12.98
CA ASN A 154 -14.71 0.85 -13.04
C ASN A 154 -15.96 1.72 -12.91
N LYS A 155 -15.74 3.02 -12.75
CA LYS A 155 -16.83 4.01 -12.60
C LYS A 155 -17.82 4.03 -13.76
N SER A 156 -17.40 3.65 -14.96
CA SER A 156 -18.25 3.53 -16.14
C SER A 156 -19.11 2.26 -16.15
N GLY A 157 -18.96 1.38 -15.14
CA GLY A 157 -19.65 0.10 -15.06
C GLY A 157 -19.08 -0.98 -15.98
N GLU A 158 -17.86 -0.79 -16.48
CA GLU A 158 -17.14 -1.83 -17.20
C GLU A 158 -16.56 -2.84 -16.20
N VAL A 159 -16.73 -4.12 -16.51
CA VAL A 159 -16.27 -5.22 -15.68
C VAL A 159 -15.12 -5.89 -16.40
N LEU A 160 -13.92 -5.75 -15.86
CA LEU A 160 -12.76 -6.50 -16.30
C LEU A 160 -12.74 -7.84 -15.56
N LEU A 161 -12.72 -8.93 -16.33
CA LEU A 161 -12.62 -10.30 -15.84
C LEU A 161 -11.25 -10.87 -16.21
N LEU A 162 -10.59 -11.52 -15.25
CA LEU A 162 -9.32 -12.21 -15.45
C LEU A 162 -9.43 -13.68 -15.04
N GLY A 163 -8.97 -14.57 -15.91
CA GLY A 163 -8.66 -15.97 -15.65
C GLY A 163 -7.15 -16.21 -15.77
N ASP A 164 -6.72 -17.47 -15.69
CA ASP A 164 -5.30 -17.84 -15.83
C ASP A 164 -4.75 -17.55 -17.23
N ARG A 165 -5.58 -17.66 -18.26
CA ARG A 165 -5.18 -17.52 -19.68
C ARG A 165 -6.13 -16.67 -20.51
N THR A 166 -7.23 -16.21 -19.92
CA THR A 166 -8.25 -15.45 -20.63
C THR A 166 -8.60 -14.21 -19.84
N SER A 167 -8.93 -13.14 -20.55
CA SER A 167 -9.42 -11.92 -19.95
C SER A 167 -10.38 -11.25 -20.92
N ALA A 168 -11.37 -10.56 -20.38
CA ALA A 168 -12.35 -9.84 -21.17
C ALA A 168 -12.90 -8.64 -20.41
N VAL A 169 -13.36 -7.65 -21.16
CA VAL A 169 -14.12 -6.52 -20.63
C VAL A 169 -15.58 -6.68 -21.03
N TYR A 170 -16.47 -6.53 -20.06
CA TYR A 170 -17.92 -6.55 -20.22
C TYR A 170 -18.53 -5.21 -19.84
N ARG A 171 -19.71 -4.91 -20.38
CA ARG A 171 -20.60 -3.87 -19.87
C ARG A 171 -22.03 -4.41 -19.86
N GLY A 172 -22.58 -4.62 -18.67
CA GLY A 172 -23.77 -5.44 -18.50
C GLY A 172 -23.54 -6.83 -19.09
N ASN A 173 -24.48 -7.32 -19.92
CA ASN A 173 -24.38 -8.66 -20.53
C ASN A 173 -23.56 -8.66 -21.83
N ASN A 174 -23.11 -7.50 -22.28
CA ASN A 174 -22.38 -7.39 -23.53
C ASN A 174 -20.87 -7.56 -23.29
N LYS A 175 -20.27 -8.55 -23.95
CA LYS A 175 -18.81 -8.68 -24.01
C LYS A 175 -18.27 -7.62 -24.98
N LEU A 176 -17.51 -6.66 -24.48
CA LEU A 176 -16.94 -5.60 -25.31
C LEU A 176 -15.71 -6.08 -26.07
N SER A 177 -14.83 -6.82 -25.41
CA SER A 177 -13.59 -7.30 -26.01
C SER A 177 -12.96 -8.43 -25.22
N ASP A 178 -12.21 -9.29 -25.93
CA ASP A 178 -11.19 -10.15 -25.33
C ASP A 178 -9.90 -9.37 -25.14
N ILE A 179 -9.29 -9.48 -23.97
CA ILE A 179 -8.05 -8.80 -23.63
C ILE A 179 -6.94 -9.84 -23.59
N LYS A 180 -5.89 -9.62 -24.39
CA LYS A 180 -4.68 -10.45 -24.32
C LYS A 180 -3.96 -10.16 -23.01
N LEU A 181 -3.86 -11.15 -22.13
CA LEU A 181 -3.11 -11.05 -20.89
C LEU A 181 -1.60 -10.87 -21.17
N PRO A 182 -0.87 -10.11 -20.32
CA PRO A 182 0.58 -10.17 -20.30
C PRO A 182 1.08 -11.60 -20.00
N GLU A 183 2.32 -11.91 -20.34
CA GLU A 183 2.91 -13.23 -20.09
C GLU A 183 3.25 -13.48 -18.61
N ASP A 184 3.30 -12.41 -17.81
CA ASP A 184 3.62 -12.46 -16.39
C ASP A 184 2.48 -13.10 -15.57
N ARG A 185 2.84 -13.72 -14.44
CA ARG A 185 1.86 -14.05 -13.39
C ARG A 185 1.37 -12.77 -12.73
N PHE A 186 0.07 -12.70 -12.45
CA PHE A 186 -0.53 -11.56 -11.77
C PHE A 186 -0.64 -11.78 -10.26
N ILE A 187 -0.48 -10.70 -9.50
CA ILE A 187 -0.60 -10.65 -8.04
C ILE A 187 -1.91 -9.97 -7.63
N ASP A 188 -2.25 -8.87 -8.30
CA ASP A 188 -3.37 -8.02 -7.90
C ASP A 188 -3.99 -7.28 -9.08
N LEU A 189 -5.27 -6.93 -8.93
CA LEU A 189 -6.06 -6.16 -9.90
C LEU A 189 -6.80 -5.05 -9.15
N GLN A 190 -6.55 -3.80 -9.52
CA GLN A 190 -7.17 -2.63 -8.92
C GLN A 190 -7.73 -1.68 -9.98
N VAL A 191 -8.56 -0.75 -9.53
CA VAL A 191 -9.19 0.29 -10.35
C VAL A 191 -9.08 1.62 -9.64
N GLU A 192 -8.70 2.66 -10.37
CA GLU A 192 -8.78 4.04 -9.93
C GLU A 192 -8.90 4.98 -11.14
N ALA A 193 -9.63 6.08 -10.97
CA ALA A 193 -9.97 7.06 -11.99
C ALA A 193 -10.55 6.47 -13.29
N GLY A 194 -11.30 5.36 -13.21
CA GLY A 194 -11.87 4.65 -14.35
C GLY A 194 -10.92 3.69 -15.06
N LYS A 195 -9.66 3.58 -14.63
CA LYS A 195 -8.62 2.79 -15.30
C LYS A 195 -8.34 1.51 -14.51
N PHE A 196 -8.06 0.43 -15.24
CA PHE A 196 -7.66 -0.85 -14.64
C PHE A 196 -6.14 -0.96 -14.53
N TYR A 197 -5.67 -1.45 -13.39
CA TYR A 197 -4.26 -1.67 -13.10
C TYR A 197 -4.03 -3.11 -12.70
N LEU A 198 -3.00 -3.72 -13.28
CA LEU A 198 -2.63 -5.11 -13.06
C LEU A 198 -1.21 -5.18 -12.54
N LEU A 199 -1.01 -5.88 -11.43
CA LEU A 199 0.27 -6.04 -10.78
C LEU A 199 0.87 -7.42 -11.12
N SER A 200 2.15 -7.45 -11.48
CA SER A 200 2.97 -8.66 -11.53
C SER A 200 4.17 -8.55 -10.60
N PRO A 201 4.94 -9.64 -10.35
CA PRO A 201 6.17 -9.58 -9.57
C PRO A 201 7.25 -8.64 -10.12
N THR A 202 7.13 -8.23 -11.40
CA THR A 202 8.16 -7.43 -12.08
C THR A 202 7.64 -6.11 -12.64
N SER A 203 6.33 -5.94 -12.73
CA SER A 203 5.74 -4.88 -13.54
C SER A 203 4.38 -4.42 -13.01
N VAL A 204 4.05 -3.16 -13.30
CA VAL A 204 2.69 -2.63 -13.20
C VAL A 204 2.21 -2.34 -14.61
N TYR A 205 1.02 -2.84 -14.93
CA TYR A 205 0.36 -2.62 -16.20
C TYR A 205 -0.89 -1.77 -16.00
N ARG A 206 -1.19 -0.96 -17.01
CA ARG A 206 -2.45 -0.22 -17.12
C ARG A 206 -3.17 -0.67 -18.38
N LEU A 207 -4.47 -0.88 -18.29
CA LEU A 207 -5.28 -1.22 -19.46
C LEU A 207 -5.67 0.08 -20.17
N ASP A 208 -5.11 0.30 -21.36
CA ASP A 208 -5.42 1.44 -22.22
C ASP A 208 -5.92 0.90 -23.56
N ASN A 209 -7.10 1.33 -24.03
CA ASN A 209 -7.67 0.92 -25.32
C ASN A 209 -7.67 -0.61 -25.53
N CYS A 210 -8.11 -1.36 -24.50
CA CYS A 210 -8.13 -2.83 -24.49
C CYS A 210 -6.74 -3.50 -24.65
N GLN A 211 -5.64 -2.78 -24.37
CA GLN A 211 -4.28 -3.31 -24.39
C GLN A 211 -3.56 -2.99 -23.09
N TRP A 212 -2.88 -4.00 -22.54
CA TRP A 212 -2.05 -3.81 -21.35
C TRP A 212 -0.76 -3.11 -21.73
N SER A 213 -0.63 -1.86 -21.29
CA SER A 213 0.61 -1.10 -21.37
C SER A 213 1.38 -1.28 -20.08
N ARG A 214 2.62 -1.76 -20.17
CA ARG A 214 3.52 -1.80 -19.03
C ARG A 214 3.97 -0.37 -18.71
N ILE A 215 3.50 0.17 -17.60
CA ILE A 215 3.82 1.55 -17.20
C ILE A 215 5.04 1.59 -16.28
N HIS A 216 5.27 0.54 -15.49
CA HIS A 216 6.40 0.47 -14.58
C HIS A 216 7.04 -0.92 -14.59
N ARG A 217 8.36 -0.95 -14.40
CA ARG A 217 9.14 -2.17 -14.18
C ARG A 217 9.96 -1.99 -12.90
N GLY A 218 9.96 -3.02 -12.07
CA GLY A 218 10.75 -3.08 -10.84
C GLY A 218 11.14 -4.52 -10.50
N GLU A 219 11.82 -4.68 -9.39
CA GLU A 219 12.28 -5.97 -8.88
C GLU A 219 11.65 -6.26 -7.52
N GLY A 220 11.27 -7.52 -7.31
CA GLY A 220 10.69 -7.97 -6.04
C GLY A 220 9.38 -7.26 -5.69
N ILE A 221 8.58 -6.87 -6.69
CA ILE A 221 7.29 -6.23 -6.47
C ILE A 221 6.31 -7.25 -5.88
N THR A 222 5.61 -6.86 -4.83
CA THR A 222 4.73 -7.75 -4.06
C THR A 222 3.35 -7.15 -3.80
N ALA A 223 3.23 -5.83 -3.81
CA ALA A 223 1.97 -5.13 -3.55
C ALA A 223 1.88 -3.81 -4.31
N MET A 224 0.65 -3.33 -4.49
CA MET A 224 0.34 -2.05 -5.09
C MET A 224 -0.79 -1.40 -4.29
N ALA A 225 -0.78 -0.08 -4.19
CA ALA A 225 -1.97 0.69 -3.85
C ALA A 225 -2.04 1.94 -4.73
N LEU A 226 -3.22 2.15 -5.32
CA LEU A 226 -3.53 3.36 -6.09
C LEU A 226 -3.85 4.51 -5.13
N ALA A 227 -3.28 5.68 -5.37
CA ALA A 227 -3.32 6.83 -4.47
C ALA A 227 -3.43 8.14 -5.26
N GLY A 228 -4.48 8.28 -6.07
CA GLY A 228 -4.72 9.45 -6.89
C GLY A 228 -3.74 9.56 -8.06
N ASP A 229 -2.79 10.51 -8.00
CA ASP A 229 -1.76 10.67 -9.04
C ASP A 229 -0.54 9.76 -8.81
N ARG A 230 -0.55 8.98 -7.72
CA ARG A 230 0.54 8.08 -7.33
C ARG A 230 0.13 6.62 -7.35
N ILE A 231 1.12 5.77 -7.58
CA ILE A 231 1.03 4.34 -7.38
C ILE A 231 2.10 3.98 -6.36
N VAL A 232 1.67 3.46 -5.21
CA VAL A 232 2.56 2.98 -4.16
C VAL A 232 2.91 1.53 -4.46
N ILE A 233 4.21 1.24 -4.55
CA ILE A 233 4.73 -0.08 -4.87
C ILE A 233 5.41 -0.67 -3.65
N GLY A 234 4.87 -1.78 -3.15
CA GLY A 234 5.47 -2.57 -2.10
C GLY A 234 6.44 -3.59 -2.69
N THR A 235 7.56 -3.79 -2.04
CA THR A 235 8.56 -4.80 -2.40
C THR A 235 8.89 -5.69 -1.20
N VAL A 236 9.75 -6.68 -1.44
CA VAL A 236 10.31 -7.57 -0.40
C VAL A 236 11.14 -6.86 0.69
N ASP A 237 11.44 -5.58 0.52
CA ASP A 237 12.44 -4.81 1.28
C ASP A 237 12.10 -3.30 1.32
N GLY A 238 10.83 -2.93 1.29
CA GLY A 238 10.34 -1.57 1.49
C GLY A 238 9.20 -1.21 0.56
N TYR A 239 8.97 0.09 0.37
CA TYR A 239 8.08 0.61 -0.66
C TYR A 239 8.66 1.86 -1.32
N TYR A 240 8.14 2.21 -2.47
CA TYR A 240 8.39 3.48 -3.15
C TYR A 240 7.13 3.90 -3.91
N GLU A 241 7.15 5.09 -4.50
CA GLU A 241 6.02 5.61 -5.27
C GLU A 241 6.43 5.90 -6.70
N THR A 242 5.49 5.70 -7.61
CA THR A 242 5.56 6.20 -8.98
C THR A 242 4.46 7.21 -9.25
N ASP A 243 4.63 8.04 -10.26
CA ASP A 243 3.48 8.74 -10.88
C ASP A 243 2.58 7.77 -11.66
N GLU A 244 1.48 8.27 -12.21
CA GLU A 244 0.55 7.50 -13.06
C GLU A 244 1.17 6.96 -14.37
N LYS A 245 2.35 7.46 -14.76
CA LYS A 245 3.11 7.01 -15.94
C LYS A 245 4.15 5.95 -15.56
N GLY A 246 4.30 5.64 -14.27
CA GLY A 246 5.25 4.67 -13.75
C GLY A 246 6.67 5.21 -13.53
N THR A 247 6.85 6.54 -13.56
CA THR A 247 8.11 7.19 -13.20
C THR A 247 8.26 7.18 -11.69
N VAL A 248 9.39 6.68 -11.17
CA VAL A 248 9.68 6.71 -9.74
C VAL A 248 9.81 8.16 -9.27
N VAL A 249 9.08 8.52 -8.21
CA VAL A 249 9.00 9.90 -7.69
C VAL A 249 9.44 10.02 -6.24
N SER A 250 9.67 8.90 -5.57
CA SER A 250 10.25 8.84 -4.23
C SER A 250 11.36 7.81 -4.16
N GLU A 251 12.36 8.08 -3.32
CA GLU A 251 13.35 7.06 -2.98
C GLU A 251 12.70 5.92 -2.19
N LYS A 252 13.21 4.71 -2.37
CA LYS A 252 12.72 3.53 -1.68
C LYS A 252 12.89 3.68 -0.17
N ASN A 253 11.77 3.62 0.54
CA ASN A 253 11.75 3.60 1.99
C ASN A 253 11.77 2.15 2.50
N ASN A 254 12.91 1.76 3.05
CA ASN A 254 13.12 0.46 3.69
C ASN A 254 13.30 0.58 5.23
N ARG A 255 13.11 1.77 5.79
CA ARG A 255 13.25 2.04 7.23
C ARG A 255 11.92 1.82 7.94
N LEU A 256 11.42 0.60 7.83
CA LEU A 256 10.14 0.18 8.38
C LEU A 256 10.36 -0.93 9.42
N PRO A 257 9.51 -1.04 10.44
CA PRO A 257 9.57 -2.17 11.38
C PRO A 257 9.43 -3.53 10.68
N VAL A 258 8.65 -3.57 9.60
CA VAL A 258 8.49 -4.75 8.72
C VAL A 258 8.70 -4.28 7.27
N PRO A 259 9.91 -4.43 6.72
CA PRO A 259 10.22 -3.97 5.36
C PRO A 259 9.67 -4.91 4.27
N GLU A 260 9.36 -6.17 4.58
CA GLU A 260 8.74 -7.07 3.62
C GLU A 260 7.25 -6.74 3.44
N ILE A 261 6.92 -5.96 2.42
CA ILE A 261 5.56 -5.53 2.15
C ILE A 261 4.84 -6.62 1.35
N ARG A 262 3.63 -7.04 1.78
CA ARG A 262 2.83 -8.07 1.08
C ARG A 262 1.46 -7.59 0.64
N LYS A 263 0.96 -6.53 1.26
CA LYS A 263 -0.28 -5.83 0.93
C LYS A 263 -0.06 -4.35 1.23
N LEU A 264 -0.77 -3.51 0.48
CA LEU A 264 -0.79 -2.07 0.66
C LEU A 264 -2.23 -1.59 0.56
N LEU A 265 -2.56 -0.60 1.37
CA LEU A 265 -3.76 0.20 1.23
C LEU A 265 -3.39 1.68 1.31
N SER A 266 -3.83 2.46 0.33
CA SER A 266 -3.74 3.92 0.38
C SER A 266 -5.10 4.50 0.72
N ALA A 267 -5.18 5.21 1.83
CA ALA A 267 -6.41 5.85 2.28
C ALA A 267 -6.10 7.16 3.01
N ASN A 268 -6.83 8.22 2.67
CA ASN A 268 -6.70 9.54 3.30
C ASN A 268 -5.25 10.09 3.32
N GLY A 269 -4.51 9.89 2.22
CA GLY A 269 -3.11 10.33 2.10
C GLY A 269 -2.13 9.56 2.98
N ARG A 270 -2.50 8.38 3.48
CA ARG A 270 -1.63 7.47 4.25
C ARG A 270 -1.58 6.10 3.59
N HIS A 271 -0.46 5.42 3.81
CA HIS A 271 -0.22 4.05 3.35
C HIS A 271 -0.20 3.10 4.55
N TRP A 272 -0.89 1.97 4.41
CA TRP A 272 -1.03 0.91 5.40
C TRP A 272 -0.54 -0.41 4.84
#